data_AF-A0A409YUB3-F1
#
_entry.id   AF-A0A409YUB3-F1
#
_cell.length_a   1.000
_cell.length_b   1.000
_cell.length_c   1.000
_cell.angle_alpha   90.00
_cell.angle_beta   90.00
_cell.angle_gamma   90.00
#
_symmetry.space_group_name_H-M   'P 1'
#
loop_
_entity.id
_entity.type
_entity.pdbx_description
1 polymer ?
#
loop_
_entity_poly.entity_id
_entity_poly.type
_entity_poly.pdbx_seq_one_letter_code
_entity_poly.pdbx_strand_id
1 'polypeptide(L)'
;MIMASTKPANKTNDASQATIIETKRELENVEEALSQFPDLLSQSPDLLGGAEVQQLLQRLTDASGVAEDVESKLDDVLAKLDGLLDALGIDPESLGNLEEQPSASPIRKSMSTISALFNSVVLRNITKETYMLQKTTLLIFDCDASAWVSYAAALATRDNKDTYDLRIATWNVWEDERWNHLRHPFILETLLLSQNQYSVIMLQEVTTPLFKLMLQHPAARSDWIITDLMEQFELCPNFYSTVIMLKRTIALDFDIYAGLLEYENTRMQKSLNIVELSLDSKPQLRFCTSHFESHPEDVRKRREQFHTAALVATAPISIHNEAYEDSLWALPIPLTTIFPSIPAIITGDCNIKSYDELDSFLLPPFCFVDGFLAANPSTEPPYRAHPTYGLNVNVKRISPFKKPVCRLDYIFLRGSNLDIVKEEKSSGNIGDLPVCPIETASDATGRDGLIWASDHLGHWLSVRWDTRVPAEKVPP
;
A
#
# COMPACT_ATOMS: atom_id res chain seq x y z
N MET A 1 -73.11 -2.42 -32.12
CA MET A 1 -72.49 -2.84 -30.84
C MET A 1 -71.08 -2.28 -30.86
N ILE A 2 -70.90 -1.08 -30.28
CA ILE A 2 -69.67 -0.26 -30.40
C ILE A 2 -69.08 -0.17 -28.99
N MET A 3 -67.82 -0.60 -28.83
CA MET A 3 -67.07 -0.47 -27.59
C MET A 3 -66.40 0.91 -27.52
N ALA A 4 -66.63 1.64 -26.43
CA ALA A 4 -65.96 2.91 -26.13
C ALA A 4 -64.82 2.65 -25.13
N SER A 5 -63.62 3.11 -25.49
CA SER A 5 -62.40 3.08 -24.69
C SER A 5 -62.24 4.42 -23.95
N THR A 6 -62.22 4.40 -22.62
CA THR A 6 -61.89 5.56 -21.78
C THR A 6 -60.42 5.55 -21.38
N LYS A 7 -59.68 6.60 -21.78
CA LYS A 7 -58.30 6.87 -21.32
C LYS A 7 -58.29 7.36 -19.86
N PRO A 8 -57.34 6.95 -19.02
CA PRO A 8 -57.17 7.53 -17.69
C PRO A 8 -56.48 8.91 -17.78
N ALA A 9 -56.97 9.85 -16.96
CA ALA A 9 -56.44 11.20 -16.86
C ALA A 9 -55.12 11.22 -16.10
N ASN A 10 -54.12 11.87 -16.70
CA ASN A 10 -52.77 12.07 -16.18
C ASN A 10 -52.83 13.11 -15.03
N LYS A 11 -52.73 12.65 -13.77
CA LYS A 11 -52.86 13.47 -12.55
C LYS A 11 -51.60 13.48 -11.67
N THR A 12 -50.43 13.15 -12.24
CA THR A 12 -49.18 12.97 -11.48
C THR A 12 -48.16 14.11 -11.64
N ASN A 13 -48.48 15.22 -12.32
CA ASN A 13 -47.49 16.27 -12.61
C ASN A 13 -47.45 17.44 -11.62
N ASP A 14 -48.52 17.71 -10.87
CA ASP A 14 -48.61 18.92 -10.04
C ASP A 14 -47.93 18.76 -8.68
N ALA A 15 -47.95 17.56 -8.09
CA ALA A 15 -47.31 17.29 -6.80
C ALA A 15 -45.77 17.33 -6.89
N SER A 16 -45.19 16.89 -8.01
CA SER A 16 -43.74 16.93 -8.23
C SER A 16 -43.21 18.34 -8.47
N GLN A 17 -43.98 19.23 -9.10
CA GLN A 17 -43.54 20.60 -9.33
C GLN A 17 -43.53 21.43 -8.03
N ALA A 18 -44.50 21.23 -7.14
CA ALA A 18 -44.52 21.91 -5.85
C ALA A 18 -43.29 21.56 -5.00
N THR A 19 -42.92 20.29 -4.94
CA THR A 19 -41.72 19.83 -4.21
C THR A 19 -40.43 20.40 -4.81
N ILE A 20 -40.30 20.45 -6.14
CA ILE A 20 -39.13 21.01 -6.80
C ILE A 20 -38.97 22.52 -6.50
N ILE A 21 -40.08 23.26 -6.46
CA ILE A 21 -40.07 24.70 -6.15
C ILE A 21 -39.70 24.93 -4.68
N GLU A 22 -40.22 24.12 -3.77
CA GLU A 22 -39.88 24.18 -2.34
C GLU A 22 -38.38 23.91 -2.11
N THR A 23 -37.85 22.84 -2.71
CA THR A 23 -36.43 22.48 -2.58
C THR A 23 -35.51 23.53 -3.21
N LYS A 24 -35.90 24.16 -4.34
CA LYS A 24 -35.15 25.28 -4.92
C LYS A 24 -35.07 26.47 -3.98
N ARG A 25 -36.19 26.81 -3.33
CA ARG A 25 -36.25 27.92 -2.39
C ARG A 25 -35.42 27.64 -1.13
N GLU A 26 -35.41 26.41 -0.64
CA GLU A 26 -34.55 26.00 0.47
C GLU A 26 -33.06 26.10 0.10
N LEU A 27 -32.68 25.70 -1.10
CA LEU A 27 -31.31 25.86 -1.61
C LEU A 27 -30.89 27.33 -1.73
N GLU A 28 -31.75 28.19 -2.29
CA GLU A 28 -31.49 29.63 -2.40
C GLU A 28 -31.30 30.28 -1.02
N ASN A 29 -32.09 29.89 -0.02
CA ASN A 29 -31.93 30.38 1.36
C ASN A 29 -30.62 29.89 2.01
N VAL A 30 -30.18 28.67 1.71
CA VAL A 30 -28.91 28.12 2.21
C VAL A 30 -27.72 28.82 1.54
N GLU A 31 -27.78 29.07 0.23
CA GLU A 31 -26.78 29.84 -0.50
C GLU A 31 -26.69 31.29 0.00
N GLU A 32 -27.83 31.94 0.26
CA GLU A 32 -27.86 33.29 0.83
C GLU A 32 -27.25 33.31 2.25
N ALA A 33 -27.57 32.32 3.10
CA ALA A 33 -26.97 32.20 4.43
C ALA A 33 -25.46 31.92 4.38
N LEU A 34 -24.99 31.11 3.44
CA LEU A 34 -23.57 30.85 3.22
C LEU A 34 -22.83 32.07 2.66
N SER A 35 -23.49 32.87 1.82
CA SER A 35 -22.91 34.10 1.27
C SER A 35 -22.67 35.19 2.34
N GLN A 36 -23.49 35.19 3.40
CA GLN A 36 -23.38 36.11 4.55
C GLN A 36 -22.43 35.57 5.64
N PHE A 37 -22.01 34.31 5.53
CA PHE A 37 -21.17 33.64 6.53
C PHE A 37 -19.78 34.29 6.69
N PRO A 38 -19.06 34.71 5.63
CA PRO A 38 -17.77 35.39 5.77
C PRO A 38 -17.87 36.72 6.54
N ASP A 39 -18.95 37.48 6.34
CA ASP A 39 -19.18 38.74 7.06
C ASP A 39 -19.47 38.50 8.54
N LEU A 40 -20.25 37.46 8.86
CA LEU A 40 -20.50 36.99 10.23
C LEU A 40 -19.21 36.54 10.93
N LEU A 41 -18.32 35.84 10.21
CA LEU A 41 -17.00 35.42 10.70
C LEU A 41 -16.09 36.61 11.01
N SER A 42 -16.16 37.68 10.20
CA SER A 42 -15.35 38.89 10.40
C SER A 42 -15.79 39.71 11.62
N GLN A 43 -17.07 39.64 12.00
CA GLN A 43 -17.64 40.45 13.08
C GLN A 43 -17.53 39.81 14.47
N SER A 44 -17.27 38.50 14.56
CA SER A 44 -17.16 37.79 15.84
C SER A 44 -16.25 36.56 15.74
N PRO A 45 -14.93 36.76 15.61
CA PRO A 45 -13.94 35.67 15.43
C PRO A 45 -13.87 34.70 16.62
N ASP A 46 -14.37 35.09 17.80
CA ASP A 46 -14.35 34.25 19.01
C ASP A 46 -15.44 33.16 19.02
N LEU A 47 -16.44 33.22 18.12
CA LEU A 47 -17.58 32.28 18.12
C LEU A 47 -17.25 30.88 17.59
N LEU A 48 -16.14 30.71 16.89
CA LEU A 48 -15.78 29.47 16.20
C LEU A 48 -14.40 28.94 16.58
N GLY A 49 -13.99 29.07 17.83
CA GLY A 49 -12.80 28.38 18.34
C GLY A 49 -11.47 29.10 18.11
N GLY A 50 -11.49 30.41 17.83
CA GLY A 50 -10.29 31.24 17.82
C GLY A 50 -9.30 30.95 16.68
N ALA A 51 -8.01 31.17 16.95
CA ALA A 51 -6.94 31.22 15.93
C ALA A 51 -6.80 29.94 15.09
N GLU A 52 -7.20 28.78 15.61
CA GLU A 52 -7.08 27.49 14.93
C GLU A 52 -8.07 27.36 13.76
N VAL A 53 -9.30 27.84 13.91
CA VAL A 53 -10.29 27.85 12.82
C VAL A 53 -9.95 28.90 11.78
N GLN A 54 -9.31 30.01 12.18
CA GLN A 54 -8.78 30.99 11.25
C GLN A 54 -7.63 30.41 10.40
N GLN A 55 -6.75 29.59 10.99
CA GLN A 55 -5.74 28.84 10.25
C GLN A 55 -6.35 27.78 9.32
N LEU A 56 -7.40 27.08 9.75
CA LEU A 56 -8.08 26.08 8.92
C LEU A 56 -8.79 26.74 7.72
N LEU A 57 -9.47 27.86 7.94
CA LEU A 57 -10.11 28.64 6.87
C LEU A 57 -9.08 29.23 5.91
N GLN A 58 -7.94 29.73 6.42
CA GLN A 58 -6.84 30.19 5.57
C GLN A 58 -6.29 29.03 4.73
N ARG A 59 -6.07 27.85 5.31
CA ARG A 59 -5.63 26.65 4.56
C ARG A 59 -6.63 26.22 3.49
N LEU A 60 -7.94 26.35 3.75
CA LEU A 60 -8.99 26.07 2.77
C LEU A 60 -9.02 27.11 1.64
N THR A 61 -8.87 28.40 1.95
CA THR A 61 -8.76 29.47 0.95
C THR A 61 -7.50 29.33 0.09
N ASP A 62 -6.37 28.98 0.71
CA ASP A 62 -5.12 28.71 0.01
C ASP A 62 -5.25 27.47 -0.89
N ALA A 63 -5.98 26.43 -0.44
CA ALA A 63 -6.28 25.25 -1.25
C ALA A 63 -7.20 25.54 -2.45
N SER A 64 -8.19 26.44 -2.32
CA SER A 64 -8.99 26.92 -3.45
C SER A 64 -8.14 27.69 -4.45
N GLY A 65 -7.17 28.50 -3.99
CA GLY A 65 -6.21 29.18 -4.85
C GLY A 65 -5.33 28.20 -5.65
N VAL A 66 -4.95 27.06 -5.05
CA VAL A 66 -4.23 25.99 -5.76
C VAL A 66 -5.11 25.36 -6.84
N ALA A 67 -6.41 25.14 -6.59
CA ALA A 67 -7.33 24.61 -7.59
C ALA A 67 -7.51 25.57 -8.79
N GLU A 68 -7.66 26.88 -8.54
CA GLU A 68 -7.72 27.90 -9.59
C GLU A 68 -6.41 27.98 -10.40
N ASP A 69 -5.26 27.87 -9.73
CA ASP A 69 -3.95 27.83 -10.39
C ASP A 69 -3.77 26.57 -11.28
N VAL A 70 -4.30 25.43 -10.85
CA VAL A 70 -4.27 24.17 -11.61
C VAL A 70 -5.19 24.26 -12.83
N GLU A 71 -6.41 24.80 -12.67
CA GLU A 71 -7.35 25.03 -13.77
C GLU A 71 -6.75 25.98 -14.81
N SER A 72 -6.18 27.11 -14.39
CA SER A 72 -5.50 28.05 -15.28
C SER A 72 -4.33 27.42 -16.05
N LYS A 73 -3.54 26.55 -15.40
CA LYS A 73 -2.44 25.83 -16.08
C LYS A 73 -2.96 24.81 -17.08
N LEU A 74 -4.10 24.16 -16.80
CA LEU A 74 -4.75 23.23 -17.71
C LEU A 74 -5.26 23.95 -18.96
N ASP A 75 -5.91 25.09 -18.80
CA ASP A 75 -6.37 25.93 -19.92
C ASP A 75 -5.20 26.41 -20.80
N ASP A 76 -4.09 26.81 -20.18
CA ASP A 76 -2.86 27.21 -20.89
C ASP A 76 -2.26 26.05 -21.71
N VAL A 77 -2.34 24.82 -21.20
CA VAL A 77 -1.87 23.61 -21.90
C VAL A 77 -2.80 23.28 -23.06
N LEU A 78 -4.12 23.37 -22.86
CA LEU A 78 -5.12 23.14 -23.91
C LEU A 78 -4.99 24.17 -25.04
N ALA A 79 -4.83 25.46 -24.72
CA ALA A 79 -4.62 26.52 -25.71
C ALA A 79 -3.33 26.32 -26.53
N LYS A 80 -2.25 25.82 -25.92
CA LYS A 80 -1.02 25.46 -26.65
C LYS A 80 -1.21 24.24 -27.56
N LEU A 81 -2.05 23.30 -27.15
CA LEU A 81 -2.40 22.13 -27.95
C LEU A 81 -3.20 22.55 -29.19
N ASP A 82 -4.18 23.44 -29.02
CA ASP A 82 -4.96 23.99 -30.12
C ASP A 82 -4.07 24.76 -31.10
N GLY A 83 -3.17 25.60 -30.60
CA GLY A 83 -2.20 26.30 -31.45
C GLY A 83 -1.24 25.37 -32.21
N LEU A 84 -0.89 24.21 -31.64
CA LEU A 84 -0.09 23.18 -32.31
C LEU A 84 -0.90 22.49 -33.42
N LEU A 85 -2.16 22.17 -33.16
CA LEU A 85 -3.06 21.56 -34.15
C LEU A 85 -3.30 22.49 -35.33
N ASP A 86 -3.53 23.78 -35.06
CA ASP A 86 -3.65 24.84 -36.07
C ASP A 86 -2.37 24.99 -36.91
N ALA A 87 -1.20 24.99 -36.27
CA ALA A 87 0.09 25.09 -36.96
C ALA A 87 0.37 23.88 -37.87
N LEU A 88 -0.18 22.72 -37.54
CA LEU A 88 -0.12 21.51 -38.35
C LEU A 88 -1.21 21.46 -39.45
N GLY A 89 -2.09 22.47 -39.51
CA GLY A 89 -3.23 22.52 -40.44
C GLY A 89 -4.25 21.41 -40.18
N ILE A 90 -4.31 20.89 -38.95
CA ILE A 90 -5.22 19.82 -38.55
C ILE A 90 -6.47 20.49 -38.00
N ASP A 91 -7.54 20.51 -38.80
CA ASP A 91 -8.85 20.93 -38.34
C ASP A 91 -9.37 19.92 -37.29
N PRO A 92 -9.66 20.34 -36.04
CA PRO A 92 -10.17 19.47 -34.99
C PRO A 92 -11.45 18.71 -35.40
N GLU A 93 -12.31 19.30 -36.23
CA GLU A 93 -13.52 18.64 -36.72
C GLU A 93 -13.21 17.53 -37.75
N SER A 94 -12.05 17.58 -38.40
CA SER A 94 -11.59 16.58 -39.37
C SER A 94 -11.03 15.31 -38.71
N LEU A 95 -10.66 15.37 -37.42
CA LEU A 95 -10.12 14.22 -36.67
C LEU A 95 -11.14 13.08 -36.52
N GLY A 96 -12.44 13.39 -36.55
CA GLY A 96 -13.52 12.38 -36.49
C GLY A 96 -13.65 11.48 -37.73
N ASN A 97 -13.00 11.82 -38.86
CA ASN A 97 -13.12 11.12 -40.14
C ASN A 97 -11.83 10.40 -40.61
N LEU A 98 -10.78 10.36 -39.78
CA LEU A 98 -9.46 9.81 -40.17
C LEU A 98 -9.34 8.27 -40.09
N GLU A 99 -10.40 7.55 -39.71
CA GLU A 99 -10.35 6.08 -39.57
C GLU A 99 -10.24 5.34 -40.93
N GLU A 100 -10.63 5.94 -42.06
CA GLU A 100 -10.77 5.21 -43.33
C GLU A 100 -9.71 5.47 -44.42
N GLN A 101 -8.71 6.34 -44.22
CA GLN A 101 -7.72 6.64 -45.29
C GLN A 101 -6.35 5.90 -45.16
N PRO A 102 -5.91 5.13 -46.19
CA PRO A 102 -4.63 4.40 -46.17
C PRO A 102 -3.36 5.25 -46.25
N SER A 103 -3.47 6.53 -46.62
CA SER A 103 -2.33 7.43 -46.87
C SER A 103 -1.78 8.13 -45.61
N ALA A 104 -2.42 7.96 -44.45
CA ALA A 104 -2.11 8.68 -43.21
C ALA A 104 -0.92 8.12 -42.39
N SER A 105 -0.04 7.28 -42.96
CA SER A 105 1.04 6.58 -42.24
C SER A 105 2.02 7.51 -41.48
N PRO A 106 2.52 8.62 -42.06
CA PRO A 106 3.41 9.54 -41.34
C PRO A 106 2.69 10.28 -40.20
N ILE A 107 1.43 10.67 -40.44
CA ILE A 107 0.59 11.38 -39.46
C ILE A 107 0.24 10.45 -38.29
N ARG A 108 -0.09 9.17 -38.54
CA ARG A 108 -0.31 8.17 -37.48
C ARG A 108 0.94 7.94 -36.63
N LYS A 109 2.12 7.92 -37.23
CA LYS A 109 3.38 7.77 -36.49
C LYS A 109 3.66 8.98 -35.61
N SER A 110 3.48 10.19 -36.13
CA SER A 110 3.59 11.44 -35.37
C SER A 110 2.54 11.53 -34.25
N MET A 111 1.28 11.17 -34.52
CA MET A 111 0.22 11.16 -33.50
C MET A 111 0.45 10.09 -32.43
N SER A 112 0.96 8.91 -32.76
CA SER A 112 1.33 7.92 -31.73
C SER A 112 2.51 8.40 -30.88
N THR A 113 3.45 9.14 -31.47
CA THR A 113 4.61 9.68 -30.77
C THR A 113 4.19 10.85 -29.87
N ILE A 114 3.31 11.74 -30.36
CA ILE A 114 2.72 12.83 -29.58
C ILE A 114 1.83 12.29 -28.48
N SER A 115 1.00 11.28 -28.74
CA SER A 115 0.17 10.63 -27.73
C SER A 115 1.00 9.89 -26.67
N ALA A 116 2.11 9.25 -27.06
CA ALA A 116 3.06 8.66 -26.11
C ALA A 116 3.79 9.73 -25.27
N LEU A 117 4.20 10.85 -25.88
CA LEU A 117 4.81 12.00 -25.19
C LEU A 117 3.81 12.68 -24.26
N PHE A 118 2.59 12.94 -24.72
CA PHE A 118 1.50 13.54 -23.97
C PHE A 118 1.08 12.64 -22.81
N ASN A 119 0.89 11.34 -23.04
CA ASN A 119 0.66 10.40 -21.94
C ASN A 119 1.84 10.41 -20.97
N SER A 120 3.10 10.46 -21.44
CA SER A 120 4.24 10.51 -20.51
C SER A 120 4.32 11.83 -19.73
N VAL A 121 3.94 12.97 -20.29
CA VAL A 121 4.06 14.31 -19.67
C VAL A 121 2.83 14.62 -18.81
N VAL A 122 1.64 14.32 -19.28
CA VAL A 122 0.38 14.51 -18.54
C VAL A 122 0.23 13.49 -17.44
N LEU A 123 0.57 12.20 -17.66
CA LEU A 123 0.64 11.26 -16.54
C LEU A 123 1.69 11.73 -15.54
N ARG A 124 2.88 12.19 -15.95
CA ARG A 124 3.90 12.73 -15.01
C ARG A 124 3.41 13.92 -14.19
N ASN A 125 2.67 14.85 -14.78
CA ASN A 125 2.19 16.04 -14.07
C ASN A 125 0.99 15.73 -13.18
N ILE A 126 0.10 14.82 -13.57
CA ILE A 126 -1.02 14.34 -12.73
C ILE A 126 -0.51 13.45 -11.59
N THR A 127 0.47 12.57 -11.87
CA THR A 127 1.09 11.70 -10.85
C THR A 127 1.89 12.51 -9.82
N LYS A 128 2.55 13.61 -10.23
CA LYS A 128 3.31 14.47 -9.32
C LYS A 128 2.47 15.07 -8.19
N GLU A 129 1.17 15.31 -8.40
CA GLU A 129 0.26 15.82 -7.36
C GLU A 129 -0.44 14.73 -6.54
N THR A 130 -0.29 13.44 -6.90
CA THR A 130 -1.08 12.35 -6.30
C THR A 130 -0.27 11.40 -5.40
N TYR A 131 1.06 11.43 -5.44
CA TYR A 131 1.91 10.64 -4.54
C TYR A 131 2.41 11.47 -3.36
N MET A 132 1.85 11.22 -2.17
CA MET A 132 2.36 11.76 -0.91
C MET A 132 3.04 10.64 -0.14
N LEU A 133 4.37 10.67 -0.03
CA LEU A 133 5.11 9.87 0.93
C LEU A 133 4.92 10.52 2.30
N GLN A 134 4.05 9.93 3.11
CA GLN A 134 3.89 10.34 4.49
C GLN A 134 5.11 9.86 5.28
N LYS A 135 5.82 10.81 5.90
CA LYS A 135 6.89 10.48 6.85
C LYS A 135 6.27 9.83 8.06
N THR A 136 6.42 8.52 8.15
CA THR A 136 6.00 7.75 9.31
C THR A 136 7.10 7.78 10.37
N THR A 137 6.72 8.00 11.63
CA THR A 137 7.65 7.95 12.75
C THR A 137 7.92 6.49 13.14
N LEU A 138 9.07 6.21 13.75
CA LEU A 138 9.34 4.91 14.37
C LEU A 138 9.01 5.01 15.86
N LEU A 139 8.22 4.07 16.38
CA LEU A 139 8.00 3.95 17.81
C LEU A 139 9.16 3.21 18.45
N ILE A 140 10.06 4.00 19.05
CA ILE A 140 11.11 3.52 19.95
C ILE A 140 10.59 3.72 21.37
N PHE A 141 10.14 2.64 22.00
CA PHE A 141 9.69 2.70 23.40
C PHE A 141 10.86 3.05 24.32
N ASP A 142 10.58 3.91 25.31
CA ASP A 142 11.45 4.07 26.47
C ASP A 142 11.64 2.71 27.14
N CYS A 143 12.81 2.13 26.92
CA CYS A 143 13.22 0.90 27.56
C CYS A 143 13.72 1.22 28.97
N ASP A 144 13.55 0.28 29.91
CA ASP A 144 13.99 0.51 31.28
C ASP A 144 15.53 0.71 31.32
N ALA A 145 16.04 1.27 32.40
CA ALA A 145 17.48 1.52 32.55
C ALA A 145 18.33 0.25 32.39
N SER A 146 17.80 -0.94 32.69
CA SER A 146 18.52 -2.22 32.55
C SER A 146 18.63 -2.66 31.08
N ALA A 147 17.63 -2.36 30.26
CA ALA A 147 17.67 -2.54 28.82
C ALA A 147 18.70 -1.59 28.17
N TRP A 148 18.79 -0.34 28.64
CA TRP A 148 19.83 0.60 28.22
C TRP A 148 21.24 0.16 28.60
N VAL A 149 21.43 -0.43 29.78
CA VAL A 149 22.73 -0.98 30.19
C VAL A 149 23.12 -2.16 29.29
N SER A 150 22.18 -3.04 28.97
CA SER A 150 22.42 -4.15 28.03
C SER A 150 22.71 -3.65 26.62
N TYR A 151 22.01 -2.59 26.19
CA TYR A 151 22.22 -1.90 24.91
C TYR A 151 23.62 -1.27 24.82
N ALA A 152 24.04 -0.53 25.84
CA ALA A 152 25.36 0.09 25.91
C ALA A 152 26.49 -0.95 25.96
N ALA A 153 26.28 -2.06 26.68
CA ALA A 153 27.24 -3.17 26.72
C ALA A 153 27.38 -3.85 25.36
N ALA A 154 26.26 -4.10 24.66
CA ALA A 154 26.27 -4.68 23.32
C ALA A 154 26.98 -3.78 22.29
N LEU A 155 26.79 -2.45 22.39
CA LEU A 155 27.52 -1.48 21.58
C LEU A 155 29.02 -1.45 21.89
N ALA A 156 29.42 -1.68 23.15
CA ALA A 156 30.83 -1.66 23.56
C ALA A 156 31.60 -2.91 23.10
N THR A 157 30.93 -4.04 22.87
CA THR A 157 31.53 -5.30 22.39
C THR A 157 31.36 -5.50 20.88
N ARG A 158 31.09 -4.42 20.15
CA ARG A 158 30.67 -4.46 18.76
C ARG A 158 31.86 -4.73 17.85
N ASP A 159 32.06 -6.00 17.49
CA ASP A 159 32.80 -6.35 16.27
C ASP A 159 31.96 -5.92 15.07
N ASN A 160 32.56 -5.24 14.09
CA ASN A 160 31.90 -4.88 12.83
C ASN A 160 31.31 -6.15 12.20
N LYS A 161 30.00 -6.34 12.35
CA LYS A 161 29.29 -7.43 11.71
C LYS A 161 29.10 -7.07 10.25
N ASP A 162 29.91 -7.71 9.43
CA ASP A 162 29.81 -7.64 7.99
C ASP A 162 28.64 -8.48 7.45
N THR A 163 28.08 -9.37 8.26
CA THR A 163 27.02 -10.29 7.84
C THR A 163 25.92 -10.40 8.89
N TYR A 164 24.66 -10.39 8.44
CA TYR A 164 23.46 -10.53 9.26
C TYR A 164 22.65 -11.73 8.79
N ASP A 165 22.33 -12.65 9.71
CA ASP A 165 21.33 -13.69 9.45
C ASP A 165 19.95 -13.16 9.90
N LEU A 166 19.12 -12.84 8.91
CA LEU A 166 17.78 -12.28 9.07
C LEU A 166 16.75 -13.39 8.95
N ARG A 167 15.87 -13.53 9.96
CA ARG A 167 14.69 -14.38 9.84
C ARG A 167 13.46 -13.49 9.70
N ILE A 168 12.83 -13.55 8.54
CA ILE A 168 11.82 -12.60 8.10
C ILE A 168 10.47 -13.30 8.11
N ALA A 169 9.51 -12.78 8.86
CA ALA A 169 8.14 -13.27 8.89
C ALA A 169 7.20 -12.32 8.14
N THR A 170 6.24 -12.86 7.41
CA THR A 170 5.13 -12.11 6.81
C THR A 170 3.80 -12.82 7.06
N TRP A 171 2.74 -12.06 7.35
CA TRP A 171 1.42 -12.64 7.61
C TRP A 171 0.29 -11.61 7.44
N ASN A 172 -0.68 -11.90 6.57
CA ASN A 172 -1.99 -11.26 6.63
C ASN A 172 -2.73 -11.80 7.88
N VAL A 173 -2.93 -10.96 8.89
CA VAL A 173 -3.49 -11.37 10.19
C VAL A 173 -5.02 -11.35 10.25
N TRP A 174 -5.66 -11.01 9.13
CA TRP A 174 -7.11 -10.98 8.94
C TRP A 174 -7.84 -9.99 9.86
N GLU A 175 -8.40 -8.92 9.29
CA GLU A 175 -8.99 -7.81 10.06
C GLU A 175 -10.30 -8.14 10.78
N ASP A 176 -10.93 -9.27 10.46
CA ASP A 176 -12.30 -9.61 10.87
C ASP A 176 -12.54 -9.48 12.39
N GLU A 177 -13.49 -8.66 12.82
CA GLU A 177 -13.68 -8.38 14.25
C GLU A 177 -14.06 -9.60 15.10
N ARG A 178 -14.55 -10.67 14.46
CA ARG A 178 -14.96 -11.88 15.16
C ARG A 178 -13.74 -12.54 15.80
N TRP A 179 -13.87 -12.80 17.09
CA TRP A 179 -12.86 -13.52 17.88
C TRP A 179 -11.52 -12.80 18.01
N ASN A 180 -11.41 -11.50 17.69
CA ASN A 180 -10.14 -10.74 17.83
C ASN A 180 -9.56 -10.78 19.24
N HIS A 181 -10.40 -10.85 20.26
CA HIS A 181 -9.99 -11.05 21.65
C HIS A 181 -9.24 -12.38 21.90
N LEU A 182 -9.40 -13.38 21.03
CA LEU A 182 -8.65 -14.65 21.05
C LEU A 182 -7.52 -14.65 20.02
N ARG A 183 -7.78 -14.18 18.79
CA ARG A 183 -6.82 -14.22 17.67
C ARG A 183 -5.63 -13.30 17.90
N HIS A 184 -5.85 -12.03 18.30
CA HIS A 184 -4.78 -11.05 18.43
C HIS A 184 -3.71 -11.45 19.46
N PRO A 185 -4.06 -11.86 20.70
CA PRO A 185 -3.04 -12.35 21.64
C PRO A 185 -2.30 -13.57 21.11
N PHE A 186 -3.01 -14.52 20.50
CA PHE A 186 -2.38 -15.72 19.93
C PHE A 186 -1.40 -15.39 18.81
N ILE A 187 -1.74 -14.46 17.91
CA ILE A 187 -0.86 -13.98 16.85
C ILE A 187 0.42 -13.40 17.44
N LEU A 188 0.31 -12.51 18.45
CA LEU A 188 1.47 -11.88 19.06
C LEU A 188 2.35 -12.87 19.81
N GLU A 189 1.77 -13.76 20.60
CA GLU A 189 2.53 -14.82 21.26
C GLU A 189 3.24 -15.67 20.20
N THR A 190 2.53 -16.11 19.16
CA THR A 190 3.14 -16.88 18.07
C THR A 190 4.31 -16.13 17.43
N LEU A 191 4.19 -14.85 17.12
CA LEU A 191 5.25 -14.10 16.46
C LEU A 191 6.42 -13.72 17.39
N LEU A 192 6.15 -13.45 18.67
CA LEU A 192 7.12 -12.92 19.62
C LEU A 192 7.76 -13.98 20.52
N LEU A 193 7.32 -15.24 20.44
CA LEU A 193 7.95 -16.37 21.12
C LEU A 193 9.45 -16.44 20.79
N SER A 194 10.28 -16.47 21.82
CA SER A 194 11.74 -16.44 21.71
C SER A 194 12.32 -17.54 20.82
N GLN A 195 11.67 -18.70 20.78
CA GLN A 195 12.04 -19.85 19.94
C GLN A 195 11.94 -19.57 18.43
N ASN A 196 11.12 -18.60 18.02
CA ASN A 196 10.93 -18.28 16.61
C ASN A 196 12.00 -17.36 16.05
N GLN A 197 12.76 -16.65 16.91
CA GLN A 197 13.97 -15.91 16.52
C GLN A 197 13.80 -15.01 15.28
N TYR A 198 12.61 -14.45 15.05
CA TYR A 198 12.41 -13.50 13.95
C TYR A 198 13.21 -12.23 14.20
N SER A 199 13.78 -11.70 13.12
CA SER A 199 14.52 -10.44 13.10
C SER A 199 13.66 -9.31 12.53
N VAL A 200 12.74 -9.65 11.62
CA VAL A 200 11.80 -8.74 10.97
C VAL A 200 10.43 -9.43 10.90
N ILE A 201 9.37 -8.71 11.26
CA ILE A 201 7.98 -9.17 11.13
C ILE A 201 7.23 -8.12 10.30
N MET A 202 6.55 -8.55 9.25
CA MET A 202 5.80 -7.70 8.33
C MET A 202 4.36 -8.18 8.23
N LEU A 203 3.40 -7.37 8.71
CA LEU A 203 2.01 -7.79 8.83
C LEU A 203 1.11 -6.97 7.92
N GLN A 204 0.05 -7.60 7.43
CA GLN A 204 -1.03 -6.97 6.69
C GLN A 204 -2.34 -7.13 7.46
N GLU A 205 -3.31 -6.24 7.22
CA GLU A 205 -4.59 -6.22 7.93
C GLU A 205 -4.47 -5.99 9.45
N VAL A 206 -3.49 -5.18 9.86
CA VAL A 206 -3.34 -4.80 11.27
C VAL A 206 -4.38 -3.75 11.64
N THR A 207 -5.31 -4.14 12.50
CA THR A 207 -6.36 -3.26 13.04
C THR A 207 -5.86 -2.45 14.25
N THR A 208 -6.55 -1.35 14.58
CA THR A 208 -6.22 -0.53 15.75
C THR A 208 -6.15 -1.34 17.07
N PRO A 209 -7.07 -2.27 17.38
CA PRO A 209 -6.97 -3.10 18.58
C PRO A 209 -5.71 -3.98 18.61
N LEU A 210 -5.34 -4.60 17.49
CA LEU A 210 -4.12 -5.40 17.40
C LEU A 210 -2.88 -4.54 17.58
N PHE A 211 -2.83 -3.38 16.93
CA PHE A 211 -1.69 -2.46 17.06
C PHE A 211 -1.53 -1.97 18.50
N LYS A 212 -2.61 -1.55 19.17
CA LYS A 212 -2.58 -1.19 20.61
C LYS A 212 -2.06 -2.34 21.47
N LEU A 213 -2.46 -3.57 21.18
CA LEU A 213 -1.95 -4.75 21.89
C LEU A 213 -0.44 -4.94 21.65
N MET A 214 0.05 -4.74 20.41
CA MET A 214 1.49 -4.75 20.11
C MET A 214 2.24 -3.72 20.95
N LEU A 215 1.75 -2.48 21.05
CA LEU A 215 2.41 -1.42 21.83
C LEU A 215 2.43 -1.70 23.34
N GLN A 216 1.50 -2.52 23.83
CA GLN A 216 1.40 -2.91 25.22
C GLN A 216 2.16 -4.19 25.55
N HIS A 217 2.48 -5.02 24.54
CA HIS A 217 3.08 -6.33 24.73
C HIS A 217 4.51 -6.20 25.29
N PRO A 218 4.85 -6.82 26.44
CA PRO A 218 6.16 -6.66 27.09
C PRO A 218 7.34 -6.97 26.17
N ALA A 219 7.28 -8.10 25.45
CA ALA A 219 8.34 -8.50 24.52
C ALA A 219 8.48 -7.55 23.32
N ALA A 220 7.37 -6.98 22.83
CA ALA A 220 7.42 -6.02 21.72
C ALA A 220 8.12 -4.73 22.18
N ARG A 221 7.75 -4.21 23.36
CA ARG A 221 8.33 -3.00 23.93
C ARG A 221 9.84 -3.15 24.16
N SER A 222 10.27 -4.28 24.74
CA SER A 222 11.68 -4.50 25.07
C SER A 222 12.56 -4.68 23.85
N ASP A 223 12.08 -5.42 22.83
CA ASP A 223 12.97 -5.96 21.80
C ASP A 223 12.74 -5.39 20.41
N TRP A 224 11.64 -4.67 20.18
CA TRP A 224 11.21 -4.30 18.82
C TRP A 224 11.05 -2.78 18.63
N ILE A 225 11.36 -2.35 17.43
CA ILE A 225 11.00 -1.06 16.85
C ILE A 225 9.84 -1.32 15.91
N ILE A 226 8.81 -0.48 15.97
CA ILE A 226 7.56 -0.67 15.23
C ILE A 226 7.29 0.59 14.42
N THR A 227 6.89 0.45 13.15
CA THR A 227 6.39 1.58 12.35
C THR A 227 5.16 2.19 13.03
N ASP A 228 5.16 3.50 13.24
CA ASP A 228 4.04 4.20 13.87
C ASP A 228 2.84 4.32 12.92
N LEU A 229 1.67 3.90 13.37
CA LEU A 229 0.44 4.01 12.60
C LEU A 229 -0.63 4.82 13.34
N MET A 230 -0.27 5.48 14.44
CA MET A 230 -1.24 6.22 15.26
C MET A 230 -1.99 7.27 14.45
N GLU A 231 -1.27 8.08 13.65
CA GLU A 231 -1.90 9.10 12.81
C GLU A 231 -2.92 8.50 11.82
N GLN A 232 -2.58 7.37 11.18
CA GLN A 232 -3.50 6.68 10.25
C GLN A 232 -4.75 6.16 10.97
N PHE A 233 -4.58 5.58 12.16
CA PHE A 233 -5.71 5.06 12.94
C PHE A 233 -6.55 6.16 13.58
N GLU A 234 -5.97 7.34 13.86
CA GLU A 234 -6.72 8.51 14.32
C GLU A 234 -7.59 9.09 13.21
N LEU A 235 -7.07 9.14 11.99
CA LEU A 235 -7.81 9.60 10.82
C LEU A 235 -8.90 8.60 10.40
N CYS A 236 -8.61 7.30 10.46
CA CYS A 236 -9.52 6.23 10.04
C CYS A 236 -9.57 5.07 11.05
N PRO A 237 -10.36 5.16 12.14
CA PRO A 237 -10.36 4.16 13.22
C PRO A 237 -10.83 2.75 12.85
N ASN A 238 -11.60 2.62 11.76
CA ASN A 238 -12.08 1.34 11.25
C ASN A 238 -11.21 0.78 10.12
N PHE A 239 -10.05 1.42 9.87
CA PHE A 239 -9.13 1.01 8.83
C PHE A 239 -8.10 0.03 9.37
N TYR A 240 -7.62 -0.86 8.51
CA TYR A 240 -6.45 -1.67 8.77
C TYR A 240 -5.26 -1.14 8.00
N SER A 241 -4.07 -1.38 8.49
CA SER A 241 -2.85 -0.98 7.79
C SER A 241 -1.82 -2.12 7.78
N THR A 242 -0.64 -1.82 7.27
CA THR A 242 0.50 -2.75 7.27
C THR A 242 1.54 -2.28 8.29
N VAL A 243 2.15 -3.22 9.01
CA VAL A 243 3.15 -2.94 10.05
C VAL A 243 4.47 -3.60 9.71
N ILE A 244 5.58 -2.90 9.96
CA ILE A 244 6.91 -3.50 10.03
C ILE A 244 7.39 -3.43 11.48
N MET A 245 7.76 -4.58 12.03
CA MET A 245 8.50 -4.69 13.30
C MET A 245 9.92 -5.13 13.01
N LEU A 246 10.90 -4.39 13.54
CA LEU A 246 12.32 -4.68 13.41
C LEU A 246 12.93 -4.93 14.79
N LYS A 247 13.71 -5.99 14.95
CA LYS A 247 14.45 -6.21 16.21
C LYS A 247 15.43 -5.06 16.47
N ARG A 248 15.41 -4.52 17.69
CA ARG A 248 16.32 -3.46 18.16
C ARG A 248 17.80 -3.83 18.00
N THR A 249 18.14 -5.11 18.05
CA THR A 249 19.51 -5.56 17.85
C THR A 249 20.05 -5.26 16.45
N ILE A 250 19.19 -5.19 15.43
CA ILE A 250 19.58 -4.73 14.08
C ILE A 250 19.74 -3.21 14.08
N ALA A 251 18.83 -2.50 14.76
CA ALA A 251 18.84 -1.05 14.85
C ALA A 251 20.09 -0.45 15.52
N LEU A 252 20.85 -1.25 16.28
CA LEU A 252 22.14 -0.84 16.82
C LEU A 252 23.13 -0.45 15.74
N ASP A 253 22.98 -1.06 14.56
CA ASP A 253 23.96 -1.01 13.51
C ASP A 253 23.71 0.06 12.46
N PHE A 254 22.49 0.62 12.41
CA PHE A 254 22.01 1.43 11.31
C PHE A 254 21.14 2.60 11.79
N ASP A 255 21.20 3.70 11.07
CA ASP A 255 20.14 4.70 11.10
C ASP A 255 18.88 4.09 10.46
N ILE A 256 17.71 4.34 11.05
CA ILE A 256 16.45 3.78 10.56
C ILE A 256 15.50 4.90 10.17
N TYR A 257 14.98 4.80 8.96
CA TYR A 257 13.92 5.66 8.45
C TYR A 257 12.68 4.82 8.14
N ALA A 258 11.50 5.39 8.38
CA ALA A 258 10.24 4.79 7.98
C ALA A 258 9.45 5.75 7.09
N GLY A 259 8.63 5.19 6.21
CA GLY A 259 7.73 5.94 5.36
C GLY A 259 6.54 5.10 4.94
N LEU A 260 5.42 5.77 4.70
CA LEU A 260 4.24 5.19 4.09
C LEU A 260 3.99 5.86 2.75
N LEU A 261 3.94 5.05 1.69
CA LEU A 261 3.55 5.51 0.36
C LEU A 261 2.15 5.00 0.04
N GLU A 262 1.21 5.90 -0.17
CA GLU A 262 -0.12 5.55 -0.68
C GLU A 262 -0.04 5.23 -2.18
N TYR A 263 -0.69 4.15 -2.62
CA TYR A 263 -0.78 3.87 -4.05
C TYR A 263 -1.88 4.70 -4.70
N GLU A 264 -1.63 5.14 -5.92
CA GLU A 264 -2.67 5.75 -6.74
C GLU A 264 -3.79 4.77 -7.12
N ASN A 265 -4.98 5.32 -7.38
CA ASN A 265 -6.11 4.62 -7.98
C ASN A 265 -6.60 3.37 -7.22
N THR A 266 -6.24 3.24 -5.94
CA THR A 266 -6.73 2.18 -5.08
C THR A 266 -8.17 2.45 -4.64
N ARG A 267 -9.00 1.39 -4.62
CA ARG A 267 -10.36 1.48 -4.04
C ARG A 267 -10.36 1.17 -2.55
N MET A 268 -9.28 0.56 -2.07
CA MET A 268 -9.14 0.03 -0.72
C MET A 268 -8.06 0.80 0.07
N GLN A 269 -7.64 1.97 -0.41
CA GLN A 269 -6.61 2.81 0.23
C GLN A 269 -5.31 2.02 0.51
N LYS A 270 -4.92 1.16 -0.41
CA LYS A 270 -3.70 0.35 -0.28
C LYS A 270 -2.46 1.25 -0.23
N SER A 271 -1.48 0.83 0.55
CA SER A 271 -0.22 1.54 0.74
C SER A 271 0.96 0.58 0.85
N LEU A 272 2.16 1.13 0.67
CA LEU A 272 3.45 0.49 0.87
C LEU A 272 4.09 1.07 2.13
N ASN A 273 4.25 0.27 3.17
CA ASN A 273 5.02 0.63 4.35
C ASN A 273 6.49 0.25 4.13
N ILE A 274 7.40 1.16 4.43
CA ILE A 274 8.82 1.08 4.09
C ILE A 274 9.63 1.35 5.36
N VAL A 275 10.62 0.49 5.62
CA VAL A 275 11.68 0.72 6.60
C VAL A 275 13.02 0.64 5.89
N GLU A 276 13.81 1.71 5.96
CA GLU A 276 15.13 1.82 5.39
C GLU A 276 16.19 1.76 6.49
N LEU A 277 17.17 0.87 6.32
CA LEU A 277 18.40 0.84 7.11
C LEU A 277 19.49 1.59 6.36
N SER A 278 20.12 2.55 7.02
CA SER A 278 21.20 3.37 6.49
C SER A 278 22.46 3.29 7.33
N LEU A 279 23.61 3.35 6.68
CA LEU A 279 24.92 3.45 7.33
C LEU A 279 25.64 4.66 6.74
N ASP A 280 26.08 5.59 7.59
CA ASP A 280 26.67 6.87 7.20
C ASP A 280 25.81 7.63 6.17
N SER A 281 24.50 7.74 6.44
CA SER A 281 23.49 8.33 5.55
C SER A 281 23.32 7.67 4.18
N LYS A 282 23.95 6.49 3.96
CA LYS A 282 23.79 5.73 2.72
C LYS A 282 22.85 4.56 2.95
N PRO A 283 21.77 4.43 2.17
CA PRO A 283 20.84 3.33 2.33
C PRO A 283 21.51 1.98 2.02
N GLN A 284 21.31 1.02 2.91
CA GLN A 284 21.97 -0.28 2.89
C GLN A 284 20.97 -1.41 2.58
N LEU A 285 19.74 -1.32 3.10
CA LEU A 285 18.69 -2.32 2.90
C LEU A 285 17.32 -1.67 3.12
N ARG A 286 16.33 -2.05 2.32
CA ARG A 286 14.92 -1.71 2.56
C ARG A 286 14.08 -2.94 2.83
N PHE A 287 13.24 -2.83 3.85
CA PHE A 287 12.11 -3.71 4.07
C PHE A 287 10.85 -2.99 3.64
N CYS A 288 10.04 -3.63 2.80
CA CYS A 288 8.76 -3.09 2.40
C CYS A 288 7.67 -4.14 2.65
N THR A 289 6.50 -3.69 3.08
CA THR A 289 5.30 -4.53 3.18
C THR A 289 4.11 -3.81 2.58
N SER A 290 3.24 -4.57 1.92
CA SER A 290 2.04 -4.04 1.28
C SER A 290 0.91 -5.05 1.34
N HIS A 291 -0.32 -4.55 1.25
CA HIS A 291 -1.49 -5.38 0.99
C HIS A 291 -2.07 -4.88 -0.33
N PHE A 292 -1.84 -5.62 -1.42
CA PHE A 292 -2.21 -5.18 -2.76
C PHE A 292 -3.72 -5.31 -3.02
N GLU A 293 -4.22 -4.66 -4.06
CA GLU A 293 -5.65 -4.57 -4.36
C GLU A 293 -6.33 -5.95 -4.42
N SER A 294 -7.33 -6.16 -3.55
CA SER A 294 -7.86 -7.50 -3.27
C SER A 294 -8.94 -7.94 -4.27
N HIS A 295 -9.56 -7.02 -5.00
CA HIS A 295 -10.63 -7.38 -5.91
C HIS A 295 -10.08 -8.21 -7.09
N PRO A 296 -10.69 -9.35 -7.44
CA PRO A 296 -10.21 -10.20 -8.51
C PRO A 296 -10.01 -9.45 -9.84
N GLU A 297 -10.86 -8.48 -10.16
CA GLU A 297 -10.83 -7.74 -11.44
C GLU A 297 -9.73 -6.66 -11.51
N ASP A 298 -9.14 -6.27 -10.39
CA ASP A 298 -8.18 -5.17 -10.32
C ASP A 298 -6.73 -5.59 -10.68
N VAL A 299 -6.58 -6.54 -11.61
CA VAL A 299 -5.28 -7.07 -12.09
C VAL A 299 -4.35 -5.96 -12.55
N ARG A 300 -4.89 -5.00 -13.34
CA ARG A 300 -4.10 -3.88 -13.86
C ARG A 300 -3.55 -3.02 -12.71
N LYS A 301 -4.40 -2.69 -11.73
CA LYS A 301 -4.00 -1.87 -10.58
C LYS A 301 -2.95 -2.56 -9.74
N ARG A 302 -3.10 -3.86 -9.47
CA ARG A 302 -2.05 -4.64 -8.79
C ARG A 302 -0.72 -4.58 -9.53
N ARG A 303 -0.72 -4.74 -10.86
CA ARG A 303 0.51 -4.64 -11.66
C ARG A 303 1.17 -3.26 -11.57
N GLU A 304 0.38 -2.19 -11.56
CA GLU A 304 0.85 -0.82 -11.34
C GLU A 304 1.43 -0.66 -9.92
N GLN A 305 0.73 -1.18 -8.90
CA GLN A 305 1.20 -1.18 -7.50
C GLN A 305 2.50 -1.97 -7.32
N PHE A 306 2.63 -3.15 -7.95
CA PHE A 306 3.88 -3.94 -7.94
C PHE A 306 5.03 -3.16 -8.57
N HIS A 307 4.77 -2.51 -9.70
CA HIS A 307 5.76 -1.68 -10.36
C HIS A 307 6.23 -0.52 -9.46
N THR A 308 5.29 0.23 -8.88
CA THR A 308 5.59 1.32 -7.95
C THR A 308 6.37 0.82 -6.73
N ALA A 309 5.95 -0.31 -6.14
CA ALA A 309 6.64 -0.91 -5.01
C ALA A 309 8.09 -1.31 -5.36
N ALA A 310 8.30 -1.92 -6.53
CA ALA A 310 9.62 -2.31 -6.99
C ALA A 310 10.52 -1.10 -7.23
N LEU A 311 9.98 -0.04 -7.84
CA LEU A 311 10.69 1.21 -8.09
C LEU A 311 11.14 1.86 -6.78
N VAL A 312 10.21 2.08 -5.86
CA VAL A 312 10.45 2.75 -4.58
C VAL A 312 11.40 1.94 -3.71
N ALA A 313 11.22 0.62 -3.62
CA ALA A 313 12.08 -0.25 -2.83
C ALA A 313 13.54 -0.26 -3.31
N THR A 314 13.80 0.07 -4.59
CA THR A 314 15.13 -0.08 -5.20
C THR A 314 15.77 1.23 -5.63
N ALA A 315 15.04 2.34 -5.54
CA ALA A 315 15.50 3.68 -5.89
C ALA A 315 16.73 4.09 -5.07
N PRO A 316 17.84 4.55 -5.67
CA PRO A 316 19.13 4.77 -4.98
C PRO A 316 19.15 5.95 -3.98
N ILE A 317 18.03 6.67 -3.84
CA ILE A 317 17.91 7.86 -3.02
C ILE A 317 17.27 7.46 -1.69
N SER A 318 17.80 7.93 -0.56
CA SER A 318 17.19 7.68 0.74
C SER A 318 15.76 8.24 0.81
N ILE A 319 14.84 7.50 1.44
CA ILE A 319 13.44 7.92 1.64
C ILE A 319 13.32 9.17 2.53
N HIS A 320 14.34 9.51 3.31
CA HIS A 320 14.35 10.69 4.16
C HIS A 320 14.72 11.98 3.41
N ASN A 321 15.25 11.88 2.19
CA ASN A 321 15.62 13.05 1.41
C ASN A 321 14.36 13.84 1.04
N GLU A 322 14.31 15.14 1.32
CA GLU A 322 13.17 16.00 0.94
C GLU A 322 12.95 16.01 -0.57
N ALA A 323 14.02 15.85 -1.35
CA ALA A 323 13.94 15.71 -2.78
C ALA A 323 13.54 14.29 -3.23
N TYR A 324 13.23 13.35 -2.33
CA TYR A 324 12.94 11.96 -2.69
C TYR A 324 11.73 11.85 -3.61
N GLU A 325 10.63 12.53 -3.28
CA GLU A 325 9.43 12.57 -4.12
C GLU A 325 9.71 13.22 -5.46
N ASP A 326 10.27 14.44 -5.44
CA ASP A 326 10.62 15.17 -6.66
C ASP A 326 11.58 14.36 -7.54
N SER A 327 12.55 13.67 -6.95
CA SER A 327 13.56 12.92 -7.67
C SER A 327 13.03 11.59 -8.20
N LEU A 328 12.19 10.86 -7.44
CA LEU A 328 11.57 9.61 -7.89
C LEU A 328 10.85 9.80 -9.22
N TRP A 329 10.14 10.92 -9.36
CA TRP A 329 9.32 11.23 -10.54
C TRP A 329 10.08 12.05 -11.60
N ALA A 330 11.04 12.88 -11.21
CA ALA A 330 11.86 13.65 -12.15
C ALA A 330 12.95 12.83 -12.84
N LEU A 331 13.31 11.68 -12.25
CA LEU A 331 14.25 10.73 -12.80
C LEU A 331 13.79 10.33 -14.23
N PRO A 332 14.46 10.82 -15.29
CA PRO A 332 14.08 10.52 -16.66
C PRO A 332 14.63 9.13 -16.96
N ILE A 333 14.09 8.12 -16.29
CA ILE A 333 14.62 6.77 -16.33
C ILE A 333 13.96 6.09 -17.52
N PRO A 334 14.70 5.81 -18.60
CA PRO A 334 14.28 4.70 -19.45
C PRO A 334 14.20 3.49 -18.54
N LEU A 335 13.07 2.78 -18.55
CA LEU A 335 12.82 1.52 -17.84
C LEU A 335 13.90 0.44 -18.05
N THR A 336 14.94 0.72 -18.84
CA THR A 336 16.05 -0.16 -19.19
C THR A 336 17.36 0.16 -18.46
N THR A 337 17.48 1.28 -17.74
CA THR A 337 18.75 1.64 -17.07
C THR A 337 18.81 1.01 -15.68
N ILE A 338 19.69 0.02 -15.52
CA ILE A 338 19.98 -0.62 -14.23
C ILE A 338 20.76 0.39 -13.37
N PHE A 339 20.08 1.04 -12.43
CA PHE A 339 20.77 1.82 -11.40
C PHE A 339 21.46 0.88 -10.40
N PRO A 340 22.51 1.35 -9.69
CA PRO A 340 22.93 0.72 -8.45
C PRO A 340 21.71 0.65 -7.52
N SER A 341 21.08 -0.51 -7.44
CA SER A 341 19.84 -0.68 -6.70
C SER A 341 20.16 -0.99 -5.25
N ILE A 342 19.48 -0.33 -4.31
CA ILE A 342 19.57 -0.72 -2.91
C ILE A 342 18.97 -2.12 -2.76
N PRO A 343 19.60 -3.03 -1.99
CA PRO A 343 19.01 -4.31 -1.65
C PRO A 343 17.63 -4.12 -1.03
N ALA A 344 16.68 -4.93 -1.43
CA ALA A 344 15.29 -4.78 -1.00
C ALA A 344 14.65 -6.12 -0.71
N ILE A 345 13.84 -6.15 0.35
CA ILE A 345 12.96 -7.25 0.68
C ILE A 345 11.55 -6.72 0.73
N ILE A 346 10.69 -7.23 -0.16
CA ILE A 346 9.28 -6.84 -0.24
C ILE A 346 8.45 -8.03 0.18
N THR A 347 7.53 -7.84 1.12
CA THR A 347 6.54 -8.86 1.50
C THR A 347 5.14 -8.34 1.35
N GLY A 348 4.16 -9.23 1.41
CA GLY A 348 2.77 -8.80 1.38
C GLY A 348 1.81 -9.84 0.85
N ASP A 349 0.54 -9.58 1.15
CA ASP A 349 -0.59 -10.21 0.49
C ASP A 349 -0.78 -9.57 -0.89
N CYS A 350 -0.40 -10.32 -1.92
CA CYS A 350 -0.35 -9.89 -3.30
C CYS A 350 -1.69 -10.05 -4.03
N ASN A 351 -2.66 -10.79 -3.49
CA ASN A 351 -4.00 -10.96 -4.07
C ASN A 351 -4.03 -11.34 -5.58
N ILE A 352 -2.99 -12.01 -6.08
CA ILE A 352 -2.88 -12.36 -7.51
C ILE A 352 -3.81 -13.52 -7.88
N LYS A 353 -4.33 -13.53 -9.10
CA LYS A 353 -5.05 -14.69 -9.67
C LYS A 353 -4.13 -15.69 -10.34
N SER A 354 -2.99 -15.20 -10.83
CA SER A 354 -2.02 -15.98 -11.58
C SER A 354 -0.63 -15.38 -11.42
N TYR A 355 0.38 -16.24 -11.54
CA TYR A 355 1.76 -15.88 -11.24
C TYR A 355 2.35 -14.84 -12.20
N ASP A 356 1.83 -14.73 -13.43
CA ASP A 356 2.22 -13.72 -14.43
C ASP A 356 1.82 -12.29 -14.01
N GLU A 357 0.93 -12.11 -13.03
CA GLU A 357 0.69 -10.78 -12.45
C GLU A 357 1.95 -10.22 -11.76
N LEU A 358 2.89 -11.08 -11.34
CA LEU A 358 4.13 -10.70 -10.70
C LEU A 358 5.25 -10.36 -11.68
N ASP A 359 5.02 -10.39 -12.99
CA ASP A 359 6.04 -10.12 -14.00
C ASP A 359 6.73 -8.75 -13.77
N SER A 360 6.00 -7.74 -13.28
CA SER A 360 6.54 -6.43 -12.90
C SER A 360 7.61 -6.50 -11.79
N PHE A 361 7.61 -7.54 -10.95
CA PHE A 361 8.67 -7.79 -9.98
C PHE A 361 9.77 -8.68 -10.54
N LEU A 362 9.36 -9.80 -11.16
CA LEU A 362 10.24 -10.94 -11.45
C LEU A 362 11.11 -10.72 -12.69
N LEU A 363 10.64 -9.91 -13.63
CA LEU A 363 11.33 -9.66 -14.89
C LEU A 363 12.13 -8.35 -14.85
N PRO A 364 13.05 -8.13 -15.80
CA PRO A 364 13.71 -6.84 -15.97
C PRO A 364 12.69 -5.68 -16.06
N PRO A 365 13.00 -4.53 -15.44
CA PRO A 365 14.30 -4.16 -14.86
C PRO A 365 14.50 -4.54 -13.39
N PHE A 366 13.50 -5.13 -12.73
CA PHE A 366 13.54 -5.29 -11.26
C PHE A 366 14.16 -6.60 -10.80
N CYS A 367 13.88 -7.70 -11.51
CA CYS A 367 14.51 -9.00 -11.28
C CYS A 367 14.47 -9.47 -9.81
N PHE A 368 13.35 -9.26 -9.11
CA PHE A 368 13.15 -9.82 -7.78
C PHE A 368 13.09 -11.35 -7.83
N VAL A 369 13.59 -11.98 -6.78
CA VAL A 369 13.55 -13.42 -6.57
C VAL A 369 12.40 -13.75 -5.62
N ASP A 370 11.54 -14.69 -6.01
CA ASP A 370 10.56 -15.30 -5.11
C ASP A 370 11.28 -16.19 -4.10
N GLY A 371 11.34 -15.73 -2.85
CA GLY A 371 12.10 -16.36 -1.78
C GLY A 371 11.64 -17.78 -1.45
N PHE A 372 10.34 -18.07 -1.58
CA PHE A 372 9.84 -19.42 -1.30
C PHE A 372 10.22 -20.40 -2.39
N LEU A 373 10.10 -20.01 -3.66
CA LEU A 373 10.51 -20.88 -4.76
C LEU A 373 12.02 -21.13 -4.74
N ALA A 374 12.79 -20.11 -4.38
CA ALA A 374 14.24 -20.24 -4.29
C ALA A 374 14.68 -21.08 -3.06
N ALA A 375 13.94 -21.02 -1.95
CA ALA A 375 14.18 -21.86 -0.78
C ALA A 375 13.72 -23.31 -0.98
N ASN A 376 12.56 -23.51 -1.61
CA ASN A 376 11.92 -24.81 -1.84
C ASN A 376 11.52 -24.95 -3.32
N PRO A 377 12.46 -25.26 -4.21
CA PRO A 377 12.15 -25.47 -5.61
C PRO A 377 11.18 -26.66 -5.75
N SER A 378 9.94 -26.36 -6.14
CA SER A 378 8.88 -27.36 -6.34
C SER A 378 8.71 -27.65 -7.83
N THR A 379 8.28 -28.87 -8.16
CA THR A 379 7.82 -29.23 -9.50
C THR A 379 6.39 -28.77 -9.79
N GLU A 380 5.65 -28.33 -8.76
CA GLU A 380 4.31 -27.78 -8.92
C GLU A 380 4.36 -26.33 -9.42
N PRO A 381 3.30 -25.84 -10.11
CA PRO A 381 3.22 -24.45 -10.51
C PRO A 381 3.39 -23.53 -9.28
N PRO A 382 4.20 -22.46 -9.38
CA PRO A 382 4.48 -21.54 -8.28
C PRO A 382 3.25 -20.97 -7.56
N TYR A 383 2.13 -20.83 -8.26
CA TYR A 383 0.88 -20.33 -7.71
C TYR A 383 0.13 -21.34 -6.82
N ARG A 384 0.47 -22.63 -6.93
CA ARG A 384 -0.14 -23.74 -6.18
C ARG A 384 0.80 -24.35 -5.15
N ALA A 385 2.10 -24.27 -5.38
CA ALA A 385 3.09 -24.67 -4.39
C ALA A 385 2.98 -23.72 -3.19
N HIS A 386 2.68 -24.28 -2.01
CA HIS A 386 2.57 -23.56 -0.72
C HIS A 386 1.39 -22.58 -0.65
N PRO A 387 0.15 -23.10 -0.51
CA PRO A 387 -1.00 -22.23 -0.35
C PRO A 387 -0.88 -21.38 0.92
N THR A 388 -1.13 -20.10 0.77
CA THR A 388 -1.25 -19.19 1.91
C THR A 388 -2.70 -19.08 2.35
N TYR A 389 -3.64 -19.35 1.46
CA TYR A 389 -5.05 -19.47 1.79
C TYR A 389 -5.33 -20.83 2.45
N GLY A 390 -5.83 -20.86 3.69
CA GLY A 390 -5.91 -22.10 4.45
C GLY A 390 -7.01 -22.14 5.51
N LEU A 391 -8.13 -22.76 5.15
CA LEU A 391 -9.19 -23.28 6.05
C LEU A 391 -10.09 -22.25 6.74
N ASN A 392 -10.91 -21.55 5.94
CA ASN A 392 -12.26 -21.24 6.42
C ASN A 392 -12.94 -22.56 6.83
N VAL A 393 -13.19 -22.68 8.14
CA VAL A 393 -14.10 -23.61 8.83
C VAL A 393 -14.58 -24.76 7.94
N ASN A 394 -13.93 -25.93 8.06
CA ASN A 394 -14.47 -27.19 7.56
C ASN A 394 -14.70 -27.20 6.03
N VAL A 395 -13.60 -27.31 5.25
CA VAL A 395 -13.64 -27.59 3.78
C VAL A 395 -14.48 -28.85 3.44
N LYS A 396 -14.82 -29.68 4.43
CA LYS A 396 -15.73 -30.81 4.27
C LYS A 396 -17.23 -30.46 4.34
N ARG A 397 -17.67 -29.28 4.81
CA ARG A 397 -19.11 -29.06 5.07
C ARG A 397 -19.74 -27.71 4.70
N ILE A 398 -18.99 -26.64 4.44
CA ILE A 398 -19.63 -25.33 4.13
C ILE A 398 -18.98 -24.67 2.93
N SER A 399 -19.26 -25.16 1.72
CA SER A 399 -19.50 -24.35 0.51
C SER A 399 -19.52 -25.25 -0.73
N PRO A 400 -20.53 -25.18 -1.60
CA PRO A 400 -20.47 -25.79 -2.93
C PRO A 400 -19.38 -25.16 -3.82
N PHE A 401 -18.79 -24.05 -3.41
CA PHE A 401 -17.67 -23.40 -4.08
C PHE A 401 -16.36 -23.89 -3.46
N LYS A 402 -15.80 -24.96 -4.01
CA LYS A 402 -14.38 -25.33 -3.81
C LYS A 402 -13.51 -24.22 -4.40
N LYS A 403 -13.30 -23.12 -3.66
CA LYS A 403 -12.29 -22.14 -4.06
C LYS A 403 -10.95 -22.88 -4.13
N PRO A 404 -10.23 -22.80 -5.25
CA PRO A 404 -8.90 -23.40 -5.35
C PRO A 404 -8.00 -22.75 -4.31
N VAL A 405 -7.18 -23.56 -3.65
CA VAL A 405 -6.18 -23.08 -2.71
C VAL A 405 -5.09 -22.34 -3.50
N CYS A 406 -4.73 -21.14 -3.10
CA CYS A 406 -3.76 -20.29 -3.79
C CYS A 406 -2.71 -19.73 -2.82
N ARG A 407 -1.54 -19.40 -3.37
CA ARG A 407 -0.49 -18.64 -2.69
C ARG A 407 -0.71 -17.16 -2.98
N LEU A 408 -1.05 -16.38 -1.96
CA LEU A 408 -1.27 -14.94 -2.05
C LEU A 408 -0.16 -14.14 -1.34
N ASP A 409 0.47 -14.71 -0.32
CA ASP A 409 1.53 -14.05 0.45
C ASP A 409 2.92 -14.43 -0.07
N TYR A 410 3.77 -13.43 -0.25
CA TYR A 410 5.09 -13.57 -0.86
C TYR A 410 6.18 -12.87 -0.05
N ILE A 411 7.42 -13.37 -0.20
CA ILE A 411 8.64 -12.70 0.24
C ILE A 411 9.55 -12.60 -0.98
N PHE A 412 9.70 -11.40 -1.53
CA PHE A 412 10.54 -11.09 -2.68
C PHE A 412 11.87 -10.49 -2.23
N LEU A 413 12.97 -10.87 -2.88
CA LEU A 413 14.30 -10.38 -2.57
C LEU A 413 14.96 -9.80 -3.82
N ARG A 414 15.68 -8.70 -3.67
CA ARG A 414 16.57 -8.16 -4.70
C ARG A 414 17.88 -7.69 -4.09
N GLY A 415 18.98 -8.05 -4.74
CA GLY A 415 20.35 -7.66 -4.36
C GLY A 415 21.24 -8.88 -4.28
N SER A 416 22.45 -8.81 -4.86
CA SER A 416 23.42 -9.92 -4.84
C SER A 416 23.99 -10.23 -3.47
N ASN A 417 23.78 -9.34 -2.50
CA ASN A 417 24.22 -9.48 -1.14
C ASN A 417 23.14 -10.03 -0.20
N LEU A 418 22.00 -10.47 -0.76
CA LEU A 418 20.94 -11.17 -0.04
C LEU A 418 20.90 -12.63 -0.49
N ASP A 419 21.39 -13.52 0.36
CA ASP A 419 21.43 -14.96 0.11
C ASP A 419 20.37 -15.68 0.93
N ILE A 420 19.53 -16.48 0.29
CA ILE A 420 18.61 -17.36 1.02
C ILE A 420 19.43 -18.47 1.67
N VAL A 421 19.33 -18.59 2.99
CA VAL A 421 20.05 -19.63 3.76
C VAL A 421 19.50 -20.99 3.34
N LYS A 422 20.34 -21.97 2.97
CA LYS A 422 19.89 -23.30 2.47
C LYS A 422 19.98 -24.40 3.53
N GLU A 423 19.55 -24.10 4.75
CA GLU A 423 19.47 -25.11 5.83
C GLU A 423 18.15 -25.90 5.76
N GLU A 424 18.07 -27.06 6.44
CA GLU A 424 16.90 -27.97 6.40
C GLU A 424 15.56 -27.29 6.72
N LYS A 425 15.60 -26.17 7.45
CA LYS A 425 14.45 -25.29 7.67
C LYS A 425 14.86 -23.85 7.41
N SER A 426 14.95 -23.48 6.14
CA SER A 426 15.18 -22.10 5.71
C SER A 426 13.91 -21.28 5.55
N SER A 427 12.76 -21.95 5.59
CA SER A 427 11.43 -21.34 5.47
C SER A 427 10.38 -22.24 6.11
N GLY A 428 9.20 -21.69 6.35
CA GLY A 428 8.08 -22.45 6.90
C GLY A 428 6.82 -21.62 7.07
N ASN A 429 5.80 -22.26 7.63
CA ASN A 429 4.51 -21.65 7.91
C ASN A 429 4.43 -21.16 9.36
N ILE A 430 3.51 -20.24 9.60
CA ILE A 430 3.14 -19.64 10.89
C ILE A 430 1.62 -19.76 11.03
N GLY A 431 1.14 -20.08 12.23
CA GLY A 431 -0.31 -20.16 12.48
C GLY A 431 -0.98 -21.41 11.92
N ASP A 432 -0.23 -22.50 11.75
CA ASP A 432 -0.75 -23.81 11.34
C ASP A 432 -1.49 -24.56 12.46
N LEU A 433 -1.53 -23.97 13.66
CA LEU A 433 -2.27 -24.47 14.81
C LEU A 433 -3.51 -23.60 15.07
N PRO A 434 -4.67 -24.21 15.40
CA PRO A 434 -5.85 -23.46 15.79
C PRO A 434 -5.62 -22.75 17.13
N VAL A 435 -6.22 -21.57 17.28
CA VAL A 435 -6.20 -20.76 18.51
C VAL A 435 -6.88 -21.52 19.65
N CYS A 436 -8.07 -22.07 19.38
CA CYS A 436 -8.76 -22.95 20.31
C CYS A 436 -9.81 -23.82 19.60
N PRO A 437 -10.14 -25.00 20.17
CA PRO A 437 -11.34 -25.74 19.81
C PRO A 437 -12.59 -24.99 20.27
N ILE A 438 -13.59 -24.83 19.40
CA ILE A 438 -14.92 -24.36 19.78
C ILE A 438 -15.69 -25.55 20.36
N GLU A 439 -15.32 -26.03 21.55
CA GLU A 439 -16.17 -26.98 22.29
C GLU A 439 -17.28 -26.26 23.08
N THR A 440 -17.14 -24.95 23.33
CA THR A 440 -17.99 -24.18 24.24
C THR A 440 -18.85 -23.10 23.58
N ALA A 441 -18.59 -22.72 22.33
CA ALA A 441 -19.53 -21.87 21.60
C ALA A 441 -20.55 -22.77 20.90
N SER A 442 -21.53 -23.26 21.68
CA SER A 442 -22.83 -23.57 21.12
C SER A 442 -23.47 -22.26 20.66
N ASP A 443 -22.92 -21.64 19.61
CA ASP A 443 -23.71 -20.69 18.87
C ASP A 443 -24.93 -21.45 18.33
N ALA A 444 -26.07 -20.79 18.27
CA ALA A 444 -27.32 -21.40 17.82
C ALA A 444 -27.26 -21.90 16.35
N THR A 445 -26.09 -21.85 15.70
CA THR A 445 -25.86 -22.26 14.32
C THR A 445 -25.29 -23.67 14.19
N GLY A 446 -24.93 -24.34 15.29
CA GLY A 446 -24.50 -25.74 15.29
C GLY A 446 -23.16 -25.98 14.59
N ARG A 447 -22.26 -24.99 14.61
CA ARG A 447 -20.95 -25.07 13.99
C ARG A 447 -19.90 -25.53 15.00
N ASP A 448 -19.70 -26.84 15.08
CA ASP A 448 -18.45 -27.39 15.62
C ASP A 448 -17.29 -26.87 14.74
N GLY A 449 -16.37 -26.08 15.31
CA GLY A 449 -15.34 -25.38 14.55
C GLY A 449 -14.03 -25.22 15.32
N LEU A 450 -12.93 -25.10 14.58
CA LEU A 450 -11.66 -24.61 15.11
C LEU A 450 -11.57 -23.12 14.79
N ILE A 451 -11.14 -22.30 15.74
CA ILE A 451 -10.79 -20.90 15.46
C ILE A 451 -9.35 -20.87 14.98
N TRP A 452 -9.13 -20.32 13.80
CA TRP A 452 -7.79 -20.06 13.27
C TRP A 452 -7.37 -18.63 13.58
N ALA A 453 -6.07 -18.40 13.64
CA ALA A 453 -5.52 -17.07 13.94
C ALA A 453 -5.80 -16.07 12.81
N SER A 454 -5.79 -16.55 11.57
CA SER A 454 -6.08 -15.83 10.34
C SER A 454 -6.69 -16.80 9.32
N ASP A 455 -7.32 -16.30 8.26
CA ASP A 455 -7.68 -17.10 7.07
C ASP A 455 -6.48 -17.34 6.13
N HIS A 456 -5.35 -16.67 6.42
CA HIS A 456 -4.05 -16.90 5.83
C HIS A 456 -3.13 -17.69 6.77
N LEU A 457 -2.25 -18.52 6.21
CA LEU A 457 -1.05 -19.00 6.88
C LEU A 457 0.01 -17.92 6.78
N GLY A 458 0.66 -17.60 7.90
CA GLY A 458 1.84 -16.75 7.86
C GLY A 458 3.02 -17.56 7.33
N HIS A 459 4.06 -16.86 6.91
CA HIS A 459 5.26 -17.50 6.41
C HIS A 459 6.53 -16.83 6.91
N TRP A 460 7.63 -17.56 6.85
CA TRP A 460 8.94 -17.00 7.13
C TRP A 460 10.04 -17.53 6.21
N LEU A 461 11.11 -16.74 6.11
CA LEU A 461 12.30 -17.03 5.31
C LEU A 461 13.58 -16.58 6.05
N SER A 462 14.62 -17.40 6.01
CA SER A 462 15.95 -17.06 6.49
C SER A 462 16.82 -16.52 5.35
N VAL A 463 17.36 -15.33 5.55
CA VAL A 463 18.15 -14.58 4.57
C VAL A 463 19.45 -14.13 5.22
N ARG A 464 20.59 -14.39 4.60
CA ARG A 464 21.87 -13.81 4.96
C ARG A 464 22.11 -12.55 4.16
N TRP A 465 22.44 -11.47 4.86
CA TRP A 465 22.76 -10.19 4.27
C TRP A 465 24.24 -9.86 4.51
N ASP A 466 25.04 -9.70 3.45
CA ASP A 466 26.45 -9.26 3.53
C ASP A 466 26.57 -7.76 3.21
N THR A 467 26.90 -6.95 4.21
CA THR A 467 26.99 -5.49 4.05
C THR A 467 28.24 -5.03 3.30
N ARG A 468 29.24 -5.90 3.12
CA ARG A 468 30.46 -5.56 2.36
C ARG A 468 30.29 -5.69 0.86
N VAL A 469 29.33 -6.51 0.42
CA VAL A 469 29.08 -6.77 -0.99
C VAL A 469 28.16 -5.67 -1.51
N PRO A 470 28.63 -4.80 -2.43
CA PRO A 470 27.75 -3.84 -3.08
C PRO A 470 26.66 -4.60 -3.85
N ALA A 471 25.45 -4.06 -3.85
CA ALA A 471 24.30 -4.65 -4.53
C ALA A 471 24.45 -4.78 -6.06
N GLU A 472 25.49 -4.18 -6.64
CA GLU A 472 25.67 -3.90 -8.07
C GLU A 472 25.85 -5.14 -8.97
N LYS A 473 26.01 -6.35 -8.42
CA LYS A 473 25.95 -7.55 -9.25
C LYS A 473 24.50 -8.02 -9.38
N VAL A 474 23.78 -7.54 -10.38
CA VAL A 474 22.61 -8.31 -10.85
C VAL A 474 23.18 -9.52 -11.59
N PRO A 475 22.99 -10.76 -11.11
CA PRO A 475 23.39 -11.92 -11.90
C PRO A 475 22.65 -11.88 -13.25
N PRO A 476 23.33 -12.25 -14.35
CA PRO A 476 22.81 -12.10 -15.71
C PRO A 476 21.51 -12.87 -15.99
#